data_AF-A0A238VN49-F1
#
_entry.id   AF-A0A238VN49-F1
#
_cell.length_a   1.000
_cell.length_b   1.000
_cell.length_c   1.000
_cell.angle_alpha   90.00
_cell.angle_beta   90.00
_cell.angle_gamma   90.00
#
_symmetry.space_group_name_H-M   'P 1'
#
loop_
_entity.id
_entity.type
_entity.pdbx_description
1 polymer ?
#
loop_
_entity_poly.entity_id
_entity_poly.type
_entity_poly.pdbx_seq_one_letter_code
_entity_poly.pdbx_strand_id
1 'polypeptide(L)'
;MIDVELPPGPAAGALARGFAACLASVTEVPVTDLPRPGDDLTHALGAWRTWLAEQGSGLVPIADPVRFQWAGWWIAVVEDPVCAGAEETHVAVLAFGTPPGVVLSPQTPALLGRATADLRIREAYAVASLDPVLHRQPAGADLRGTVEGLAVAPAAEAPMQLLEVAQARAGRGLDGDRYAAGAGTFSPRAARRPGYDLTLIAAEVLDELAAGGRALGFAGTRRNVLTRGIDINALVGRRFRIGDVLCEGRRLCEPCVHLDRISGPGILRPLIHRGGLRADVLTDGKIRSGAPVLSV
;
A
#
# COMPACT_ATOMS: atom_id res chain seq x y z
N MET A 1 12.09 -1.00 2.29
CA MET A 1 11.86 -2.32 1.69
C MET A 1 13.02 -2.77 0.83
N ILE A 2 13.69 -3.84 1.24
CA ILE A 2 14.79 -4.45 0.50
C ILE A 2 14.21 -5.22 -0.70
N ASP A 3 14.80 -5.02 -1.87
CA ASP A 3 14.55 -5.87 -3.02
C ASP A 3 15.44 -7.09 -2.95
N VAL A 4 14.82 -8.26 -2.87
CA VAL A 4 15.53 -9.52 -2.67
C VAL A 4 15.27 -10.36 -3.90
N GLU A 5 16.25 -10.41 -4.79
CA GLU A 5 16.31 -11.44 -5.83
C GLU A 5 16.37 -12.83 -5.19
N LEU A 6 15.98 -13.86 -5.94
CA LEU A 6 16.07 -15.23 -5.46
C LEU A 6 17.51 -15.55 -5.03
N PRO A 7 17.75 -15.92 -3.75
CA PRO A 7 19.09 -16.27 -3.30
C PRO A 7 19.66 -17.45 -4.13
N PRO A 8 20.96 -17.44 -4.46
CA PRO A 8 21.58 -18.51 -5.24
C PRO A 8 21.52 -19.83 -4.46
N GLY A 9 21.34 -20.95 -5.18
CA GLY A 9 21.27 -22.29 -4.58
C GLY A 9 20.77 -23.36 -5.55
N PRO A 10 20.75 -24.63 -5.12
CA PRO A 10 20.29 -25.76 -5.94
C PRO A 10 18.80 -25.63 -6.31
N ALA A 11 18.35 -26.29 -7.38
CA ALA A 11 16.94 -26.27 -7.76
C ALA A 11 16.04 -26.84 -6.64
N ALA A 12 16.48 -27.92 -6.00
CA ALA A 12 15.89 -28.39 -4.75
C ALA A 12 15.94 -27.27 -3.70
N GLY A 13 14.78 -26.82 -3.23
CA GLY A 13 14.68 -25.74 -2.23
C GLY A 13 14.57 -24.33 -2.80
N ALA A 14 14.31 -24.17 -4.11
CA ALA A 14 14.01 -22.86 -4.67
C ALA A 14 12.78 -22.24 -4.00
N LEU A 15 11.79 -23.05 -3.61
CA LEU A 15 10.65 -22.60 -2.81
C LEU A 15 11.05 -22.02 -1.45
N ALA A 16 11.92 -22.70 -0.69
CA ALA A 16 12.39 -22.21 0.60
C ALA A 16 13.18 -20.89 0.43
N ARG A 17 14.05 -20.79 -0.59
CA ARG A 17 14.80 -19.55 -0.86
C ARG A 17 13.89 -18.40 -1.32
N GLY A 18 12.86 -18.69 -2.11
CA GLY A 18 11.84 -17.72 -2.48
C GLY A 18 11.06 -17.20 -1.27
N PHE A 19 10.66 -18.11 -0.37
CA PHE A 19 10.01 -17.73 0.88
C PHE A 19 10.93 -16.87 1.76
N ALA A 20 12.22 -17.23 1.86
CA ALA A 20 13.21 -16.46 2.59
C ALA A 20 13.34 -15.03 2.02
N ALA A 21 13.33 -14.88 0.70
CA ALA A 21 13.35 -13.56 0.06
C ALA A 21 12.11 -12.73 0.38
N CYS A 22 10.92 -13.34 0.39
CA CYS A 22 9.69 -12.67 0.84
C CYS A 22 9.78 -12.27 2.32
N LEU A 23 10.24 -13.18 3.19
CA LEU A 23 10.37 -12.92 4.62
C LEU A 23 11.35 -11.79 4.90
N ALA A 24 12.53 -11.80 4.26
CA ALA A 24 13.55 -10.75 4.33
C ALA A 24 12.97 -9.38 3.95
N SER A 25 12.15 -9.34 2.89
CA SER A 25 11.50 -8.11 2.46
C SER A 25 10.48 -7.59 3.48
N VAL A 26 9.72 -8.48 4.13
CA VAL A 26 8.72 -8.11 5.15
C VAL A 26 9.35 -7.63 6.44
N THR A 27 10.44 -8.27 6.87
CA THR A 27 11.12 -7.91 8.12
C THR A 27 12.17 -6.81 7.95
N GLU A 28 12.41 -6.38 6.70
CA GLU A 28 13.52 -5.49 6.32
C GLU A 28 14.90 -5.98 6.82
N VAL A 29 15.06 -7.30 6.92
CA VAL A 29 16.31 -7.97 7.31
C VAL A 29 16.97 -8.52 6.04
N PRO A 30 18.28 -8.32 5.83
CA PRO A 30 18.99 -8.95 4.70
C PRO A 30 18.78 -10.46 4.69
N VAL A 31 18.53 -11.04 3.50
CA VAL A 31 18.27 -12.49 3.37
C VAL A 31 19.45 -13.36 3.84
N THR A 32 20.66 -12.81 3.88
CA THR A 32 21.85 -13.44 4.44
C THR A 32 21.78 -13.68 5.94
N ASP A 33 20.97 -12.88 6.63
CA ASP A 33 20.90 -12.84 8.10
C ASP A 33 19.71 -13.67 8.61
N LEU A 34 18.85 -14.16 7.71
CA LEU A 34 17.81 -15.13 8.04
C LEU A 34 18.42 -16.51 8.32
N PRO A 35 17.86 -17.28 9.28
CA PRO A 35 18.18 -18.68 9.45
C PRO A 35 18.00 -19.46 8.12
N ARG A 36 18.92 -20.39 7.83
CA ARG A 36 18.93 -21.23 6.62
C ARG A 36 18.66 -22.70 6.96
N PRO A 37 17.39 -23.14 7.07
CA PRO A 37 17.06 -24.41 7.65
C PRO A 37 16.83 -25.41 6.50
N GLY A 38 17.90 -25.73 5.77
CA GLY A 38 17.87 -26.67 4.64
C GLY A 38 16.98 -26.26 3.46
N ASP A 39 16.72 -27.22 2.56
CA ASP A 39 15.96 -27.01 1.32
C ASP A 39 14.45 -27.28 1.47
N ASP A 40 14.01 -27.91 2.56
CA ASP A 40 12.60 -28.21 2.83
C ASP A 40 11.86 -27.01 3.46
N LEU A 41 10.78 -26.56 2.82
CA LEU A 41 9.99 -25.43 3.33
C LEU A 41 9.38 -25.72 4.70
N THR A 42 8.92 -26.94 4.98
CA THR A 42 8.26 -27.27 6.25
C THR A 42 9.21 -27.10 7.42
N HIS A 43 10.42 -27.65 7.28
CA HIS A 43 11.50 -27.45 8.25
C HIS A 43 11.91 -25.97 8.35
N ALA A 44 12.00 -25.28 7.20
CA ALA A 44 12.37 -23.87 7.16
C ALA A 44 11.39 -22.96 7.92
N LEU A 45 10.09 -23.19 7.75
CA LEU A 45 9.03 -22.48 8.46
C LEU A 45 9.14 -22.66 9.97
N GLY A 46 9.53 -23.84 10.45
CA GLY A 46 9.75 -24.11 11.87
C GLY A 46 10.85 -23.23 12.46
N ALA A 47 12.00 -23.13 11.79
CA ALA A 47 13.11 -22.30 12.26
C ALA A 47 12.79 -20.80 12.17
N TRP A 48 12.11 -20.34 11.10
CA TRP A 48 11.71 -18.93 11.01
C TRP A 48 10.64 -18.55 12.03
N ARG A 49 9.76 -19.46 12.44
CA ARG A 49 8.82 -19.22 13.55
C ARG A 49 9.58 -18.92 14.85
N THR A 50 10.59 -19.74 15.17
CA THR A 50 11.43 -19.53 16.37
C THR A 50 12.18 -18.21 16.28
N TRP A 51 12.84 -17.94 15.16
CA TRP A 51 13.59 -16.71 14.95
C TRP A 51 12.70 -15.46 15.02
N LEU A 52 11.52 -15.47 14.38
CA LEU A 52 10.57 -14.36 14.48
C LEU A 52 10.13 -14.14 15.93
N ALA A 53 9.91 -15.21 16.69
CA ALA A 53 9.51 -15.10 18.09
C ALA A 53 10.58 -14.42 18.96
N GLU A 54 11.87 -14.65 18.69
CA GLU A 54 12.99 -13.94 19.32
C GLU A 54 12.99 -12.44 18.99
N GLN A 55 12.41 -12.05 17.84
CA GLN A 55 12.24 -10.66 17.41
C GLN A 55 10.87 -10.07 17.81
N GLY A 56 10.09 -10.75 18.67
CA GLY A 56 8.78 -10.28 19.09
C GLY A 56 7.70 -10.34 18.01
N SER A 57 7.89 -11.17 16.98
CA SER A 57 6.95 -11.37 15.87
C SER A 57 6.57 -12.85 15.70
N GLY A 58 5.54 -13.13 14.91
CA GLY A 58 5.07 -14.48 14.63
C GLY A 58 4.71 -14.67 13.16
N LEU A 59 4.88 -15.90 12.68
CA LEU A 59 4.41 -16.34 11.36
C LEU A 59 3.06 -17.04 11.52
N VAL A 60 1.98 -16.33 11.15
CA VAL A 60 0.60 -16.72 11.42
C VAL A 60 -0.03 -17.29 10.15
N PRO A 61 -0.47 -18.57 10.14
CA PRO A 61 -1.10 -19.15 8.96
C PRO A 61 -2.46 -18.49 8.67
N ILE A 62 -2.78 -18.32 7.39
CA ILE A 62 -4.03 -17.73 6.91
C ILE A 62 -4.92 -18.87 6.38
N ALA A 63 -6.07 -19.08 7.02
CA ALA A 63 -6.95 -20.20 6.72
C ALA A 63 -7.68 -20.08 5.35
N ASP A 64 -8.08 -18.87 4.97
CA ASP A 64 -8.74 -18.59 3.69
C ASP A 64 -8.02 -17.44 2.97
N PRO A 65 -6.90 -17.73 2.27
CA PRO A 65 -6.11 -16.69 1.62
C PRO A 65 -6.81 -16.07 0.41
N VAL A 66 -7.78 -16.74 -0.20
CA VAL A 66 -8.54 -16.23 -1.35
C VAL A 66 -9.45 -15.08 -0.91
N ARG A 67 -10.06 -15.18 0.27
CA ARG A 67 -10.87 -14.11 0.86
C ARG A 67 -10.10 -13.17 1.77
N PHE A 68 -8.82 -13.42 2.00
CA PHE A 68 -8.00 -12.59 2.87
C PHE A 68 -7.78 -11.21 2.27
N GLN A 69 -8.15 -10.17 3.03
CA GLN A 69 -8.07 -8.77 2.61
C GLN A 69 -7.36 -7.99 3.71
N TRP A 70 -6.09 -7.63 3.46
CA TRP A 70 -5.29 -6.89 4.42
C TRP A 70 -4.31 -5.96 3.72
N ALA A 71 -4.33 -4.68 4.10
CA ALA A 71 -3.35 -3.68 3.67
C ALA A 71 -2.05 -3.78 4.49
N GLY A 72 -1.61 -5.01 4.75
CA GLY A 72 -0.35 -5.37 5.38
C GLY A 72 0.32 -6.49 4.59
N TRP A 73 1.54 -6.84 4.99
CA TRP A 73 2.37 -7.80 4.28
C TRP A 73 2.00 -9.24 4.60
N TRP A 74 1.81 -10.05 3.57
CA TRP A 74 1.62 -11.48 3.75
C TRP A 74 2.25 -12.26 2.61
N ILE A 75 2.79 -13.43 2.95
CA ILE A 75 3.49 -14.32 2.02
C ILE A 75 2.50 -15.40 1.60
N ALA A 76 2.46 -15.71 0.31
CA ALA A 76 1.66 -16.80 -0.24
C ALA A 76 2.55 -17.75 -1.03
N VAL A 77 2.26 -19.04 -0.95
CA VAL A 77 2.81 -20.05 -1.85
C VAL A 77 1.75 -20.36 -2.88
N VAL A 78 2.06 -20.14 -4.15
CA VAL A 78 1.12 -20.23 -5.27
C VAL A 78 1.62 -21.21 -6.32
N GLU A 79 0.69 -21.81 -7.07
CA GLU A 79 1.04 -22.61 -8.25
C GLU A 79 1.73 -21.71 -9.30
N ASP A 80 2.90 -22.13 -9.79
CA ASP A 80 3.58 -21.42 -10.86
C ASP A 80 2.90 -21.73 -12.22
N PRO A 81 2.27 -20.74 -12.87
CA PRO A 81 1.62 -20.95 -14.16
C PRO A 81 2.60 -21.27 -15.30
N VAL A 82 3.90 -20.99 -15.13
CA VAL A 82 4.95 -21.24 -16.14
C VAL A 82 5.47 -22.68 -16.04
N CYS A 83 5.39 -23.29 -14.85
CA CYS A 83 5.96 -24.61 -14.55
C CYS A 83 4.91 -25.68 -14.24
N ALA A 84 3.68 -25.52 -14.76
CA ALA A 84 2.60 -26.51 -14.63
C ALA A 84 3.03 -27.87 -15.26
N GLY A 85 3.64 -28.74 -14.44
CA GLY A 85 4.20 -30.03 -14.86
C GLY A 85 5.66 -30.32 -14.46
N ALA A 86 6.36 -29.41 -13.78
CA ALA A 86 7.73 -29.63 -13.26
C ALA A 86 7.75 -30.19 -11.81
N GLU A 87 8.91 -30.65 -11.31
CA GLU A 87 9.05 -31.23 -9.95
C GLU A 87 8.73 -30.23 -8.82
N GLU A 88 9.02 -28.93 -8.99
CA GLU A 88 8.58 -27.86 -8.10
C GLU A 88 7.55 -26.98 -8.83
N THR A 89 6.26 -27.22 -8.57
CA THR A 89 5.14 -26.47 -9.19
C THR A 89 4.72 -25.23 -8.41
N HIS A 90 5.43 -24.87 -7.33
CA HIS A 90 5.00 -23.83 -6.41
C HIS A 90 6.08 -22.78 -6.18
N VAL A 91 5.65 -21.52 -6.08
CA VAL A 91 6.53 -20.37 -5.83
C VAL A 91 6.02 -19.50 -4.69
N ALA A 92 6.92 -18.80 -4.01
CA ALA A 92 6.57 -17.87 -2.96
C ALA A 92 6.41 -16.46 -3.53
N VAL A 93 5.37 -15.77 -3.10
CA VAL A 93 5.10 -14.38 -3.47
C VAL A 93 4.79 -13.57 -2.22
N LEU A 94 5.19 -12.30 -2.24
CA LEU A 94 4.73 -11.32 -1.26
C LEU A 94 3.51 -10.60 -1.81
N ALA A 95 2.49 -10.44 -0.99
CA ALA A 95 1.26 -9.75 -1.34
C ALA A 95 0.98 -8.57 -0.41
N PHE A 96 0.31 -7.55 -0.94
CA PHE A 96 -0.08 -6.34 -0.21
C PHE A 96 -1.34 -5.70 -0.81
N GLY A 97 -2.14 -5.06 0.05
CA GLY A 97 -3.20 -4.13 -0.35
C GLY A 97 -4.61 -4.70 -0.23
N THR A 98 -5.61 -3.88 -0.57
CA THR A 98 -7.03 -4.28 -0.53
C THR A 98 -7.77 -3.67 -1.73
N PRO A 99 -8.04 -4.45 -2.80
CA PRO A 99 -7.70 -5.87 -2.96
C PRO A 99 -6.18 -6.14 -3.10
N PRO A 100 -5.68 -7.26 -2.57
CA PRO A 100 -4.25 -7.55 -2.55
C PRO A 100 -3.70 -8.01 -3.89
N GLY A 101 -2.49 -7.55 -4.19
CA GLY A 101 -1.70 -7.96 -5.35
C GLY A 101 -0.31 -8.41 -4.99
N VAL A 102 0.33 -9.13 -5.91
CA VAL A 102 1.72 -9.56 -5.78
C VAL A 102 2.65 -8.36 -5.96
N VAL A 103 3.53 -8.17 -4.98
CA VAL A 103 4.48 -7.05 -4.91
C VAL A 103 5.94 -7.50 -4.95
N LEU A 104 6.19 -8.78 -4.68
CA LEU A 104 7.48 -9.45 -4.88
C LEU A 104 7.20 -10.89 -5.33
N SER A 105 7.93 -11.35 -6.35
CA SER A 105 7.88 -12.73 -6.85
C SER A 105 9.28 -13.15 -7.26
N PRO A 106 10.11 -13.63 -6.32
CA PRO A 106 11.54 -13.86 -6.56
C PRO A 106 11.82 -14.94 -7.60
N GLN A 107 10.97 -15.97 -7.65
CA GLN A 107 11.13 -17.10 -8.57
C GLN A 107 10.53 -16.82 -9.96
N THR A 108 9.37 -16.15 -9.99
CA THR A 108 8.58 -15.99 -11.23
C THR A 108 8.14 -14.53 -11.38
N PRO A 109 9.00 -13.64 -11.93
CA PRO A 109 8.71 -12.21 -12.06
C PRO A 109 7.40 -11.89 -12.80
N ALA A 110 6.92 -12.79 -13.66
CA ALA A 110 5.65 -12.65 -14.38
C ALA A 110 4.40 -12.57 -13.46
N LEU A 111 4.52 -12.96 -12.19
CA LEU A 111 3.44 -12.85 -11.20
C LEU A 111 3.32 -11.43 -10.60
N LEU A 112 4.31 -10.55 -10.77
CA LEU A 112 4.26 -9.18 -10.24
C LEU A 112 3.02 -8.42 -10.74
N GLY A 113 2.34 -7.74 -9.82
CA GLY A 113 1.11 -6.96 -10.10
C GLY A 113 -0.16 -7.79 -10.29
N ARG A 114 -0.07 -9.13 -10.34
CA ARG A 114 -1.27 -10.00 -10.41
C ARG A 114 -2.10 -9.86 -9.15
N ALA A 115 -3.43 -9.89 -9.29
CA ALA A 115 -4.31 -9.94 -8.13
C ALA A 115 -4.24 -11.35 -7.53
N THR A 116 -4.14 -11.41 -6.20
CA THR A 116 -4.07 -12.69 -5.48
C THR A 116 -5.34 -13.53 -5.62
N ALA A 117 -6.49 -12.89 -5.87
CA ALA A 117 -7.75 -13.56 -6.19
C ALA A 117 -7.72 -14.37 -7.50
N ASP A 118 -6.76 -14.07 -8.39
CA ASP A 118 -6.59 -14.76 -9.67
C ASP A 118 -5.56 -15.91 -9.57
N LEU A 119 -4.98 -16.14 -8.38
CA LEU A 119 -3.92 -17.13 -8.14
C LEU A 119 -4.46 -18.35 -7.40
N ARG A 120 -3.88 -19.51 -7.70
CA ARG A 120 -4.11 -20.74 -6.92
C ARG A 120 -3.14 -20.77 -5.75
N ILE A 121 -3.64 -20.43 -4.56
CA ILE A 121 -2.85 -20.34 -3.33
C ILE A 121 -2.93 -21.68 -2.59
N ARG A 122 -1.76 -22.28 -2.31
CA ARG A 122 -1.63 -23.51 -1.51
C ARG A 122 -1.63 -23.22 -0.01
N GLU A 123 -0.83 -22.25 0.39
CA GLU A 123 -0.63 -21.85 1.79
C GLU A 123 -0.25 -20.38 1.85
N ALA A 124 -0.55 -19.73 2.98
CA ALA A 124 -0.27 -18.31 3.16
C ALA A 124 -0.05 -17.96 4.63
N TYR A 125 0.75 -16.94 4.86
CA TYR A 125 1.22 -16.54 6.17
C TYR A 125 1.28 -15.01 6.30
N ALA A 126 0.78 -14.49 7.41
CA ALA A 126 1.01 -13.13 7.85
C ALA A 126 2.20 -13.09 8.81
N VAL A 127 3.06 -12.07 8.68
CA VAL A 127 4.04 -11.73 9.73
C VAL A 127 3.40 -10.68 10.62
N ALA A 128 3.26 -10.97 11.91
CA ALA A 128 2.56 -10.10 12.85
C ALA A 128 3.34 -9.94 14.15
N SER A 129 3.22 -8.78 14.79
CA SER A 129 3.74 -8.55 16.15
C SER A 129 3.11 -9.52 17.15
N LEU A 130 3.91 -10.04 18.09
CA LEU A 130 3.42 -10.80 19.25
C LEU A 130 2.77 -9.89 20.29
N ASP A 131 3.14 -8.61 20.31
CA ASP A 131 2.45 -7.58 21.08
C ASP A 131 1.43 -6.86 20.19
N PRO A 132 0.13 -7.13 20.33
CA PRO A 132 -0.91 -6.48 19.54
C PRO A 132 -1.14 -5.02 19.97
N VAL A 133 -0.49 -4.53 21.03
CA VAL A 133 -0.66 -3.15 21.50
C VAL A 133 -0.07 -2.19 20.47
N LEU A 134 -0.96 -1.49 19.77
CA LEU A 134 -0.58 -0.41 18.88
C LEU A 134 -0.29 0.84 19.70
N HIS A 135 1.00 1.15 19.88
CA HIS A 135 1.38 2.44 20.45
C HIS A 135 0.99 3.55 19.47
N ARG A 136 0.11 4.44 19.92
CA ARG A 136 -0.15 5.68 19.19
C ARG A 136 1.17 6.45 19.10
N GLN A 137 1.64 6.72 17.88
CA GLN A 137 2.79 7.60 17.72
C GLN A 137 2.51 8.93 18.44
N PRO A 138 3.44 9.39 19.30
CA PRO A 138 3.27 10.67 19.98
C PRO A 138 3.03 11.77 18.95
N ALA A 139 2.32 12.82 19.37
CA ALA A 139 2.04 13.95 18.51
C ALA A 139 3.36 14.63 18.09
N GLY A 140 3.93 14.20 16.95
CA GLY A 140 5.03 14.91 16.29
C GLY A 140 4.65 16.35 15.94
N ALA A 141 5.69 17.18 15.74
CA ALA A 141 5.73 18.63 15.54
C ALA A 141 4.56 19.30 14.82
N ASP A 142 4.49 20.64 14.92
CA ASP A 142 3.68 21.49 14.03
C ASP A 142 4.00 21.19 12.56
N LEU A 143 3.19 20.34 11.93
CA LEU A 143 3.36 19.96 10.53
C LEU A 143 2.85 21.09 9.65
N ARG A 144 3.69 21.54 8.71
CA ARG A 144 3.40 22.65 7.81
C ARG A 144 3.82 22.33 6.40
N GLY A 145 3.02 22.72 5.43
CA GLY A 145 3.32 22.58 4.01
C GLY A 145 2.40 23.45 3.17
N THR A 146 2.36 23.19 1.87
CA THR A 146 1.50 23.91 0.92
C THR A 146 0.81 22.95 -0.04
N VAL A 147 -0.32 23.40 -0.59
CA VAL A 147 -0.95 22.76 -1.75
C VAL A 147 -0.16 23.14 -2.99
N GLU A 148 0.30 22.14 -3.74
CA GLU A 148 0.99 22.35 -5.03
C GLU A 148 0.06 22.12 -6.22
N GLY A 149 -0.92 21.21 -6.07
CA GLY A 149 -1.84 20.86 -7.13
C GLY A 149 -3.18 20.37 -6.61
N LEU A 150 -4.22 20.58 -7.42
CA LEU A 150 -5.57 20.11 -7.15
C LEU A 150 -6.10 19.34 -8.35
N ALA A 151 -6.84 18.26 -8.07
CA ALA A 151 -7.47 17.47 -9.09
C ALA A 151 -8.79 16.83 -8.61
N VAL A 152 -9.71 16.63 -9.53
CA VAL A 152 -10.94 15.85 -9.31
C VAL A 152 -11.12 14.86 -10.44
N ALA A 153 -11.87 13.78 -10.22
CA ALA A 153 -12.37 12.95 -11.31
C ALA A 153 -13.89 12.90 -11.27
N PRO A 154 -14.60 13.16 -12.38
CA PRO A 154 -16.06 13.16 -12.38
C PRO A 154 -16.68 11.76 -12.20
N ALA A 155 -15.94 10.69 -12.48
CA ALA A 155 -16.40 9.30 -12.33
C ALA A 155 -15.25 8.35 -11.92
N ALA A 156 -15.60 7.12 -11.49
CA ALA A 156 -14.68 6.09 -10.97
C ALA A 156 -13.37 5.95 -11.75
N GLU A 157 -13.47 5.77 -13.07
CA GLU A 157 -12.34 5.50 -13.96
C GLU A 157 -12.04 6.66 -14.93
N ALA A 158 -12.79 7.78 -14.80
CA ALA A 158 -12.53 8.97 -15.60
C ALA A 158 -11.10 9.50 -15.34
N PRO A 159 -10.49 10.16 -16.34
CA PRO A 159 -9.25 10.91 -16.16
C PRO A 159 -9.41 11.97 -15.05
N MET A 160 -8.34 12.19 -14.29
CA MET A 160 -8.30 13.30 -13.34
C MET A 160 -8.21 14.63 -14.11
N GLN A 161 -8.92 15.64 -13.64
CA GLN A 161 -8.95 16.99 -14.17
C GLN A 161 -8.26 17.91 -13.17
N LEU A 162 -7.24 18.62 -13.63
CA LEU A 162 -6.52 19.60 -12.80
C LEU A 162 -7.38 20.85 -12.59
N LEU A 163 -7.27 21.42 -11.39
CA LEU A 163 -8.02 22.61 -10.99
C LEU A 163 -7.07 23.64 -10.35
N GLU A 164 -7.41 24.92 -10.51
CA GLU A 164 -6.78 26.00 -9.75
C GLU A 164 -7.43 26.17 -8.36
N VAL A 165 -8.73 25.92 -8.29
CA VAL A 165 -9.56 26.07 -7.09
C VAL A 165 -10.54 24.91 -6.99
N ALA A 166 -10.64 24.30 -5.82
CA ALA A 166 -11.64 23.28 -5.52
C ALA A 166 -12.58 23.75 -4.40
N GLN A 167 -13.88 23.52 -4.58
CA GLN A 167 -14.88 23.80 -3.55
C GLN A 167 -15.07 22.55 -2.68
N ALA A 168 -14.67 22.64 -1.42
CA ALA A 168 -14.87 21.61 -0.42
C ALA A 168 -16.22 21.79 0.29
N ARG A 169 -16.89 20.67 0.55
CA ARG A 169 -18.19 20.57 1.22
C ARG A 169 -18.08 19.62 2.42
N ALA A 170 -18.47 20.12 3.59
CA ALA A 170 -18.41 19.37 4.85
C ALA A 170 -19.19 18.06 4.74
N GLY A 171 -18.54 16.97 5.15
CA GLY A 171 -19.10 15.61 5.08
C GLY A 171 -19.46 15.17 3.67
N ARG A 172 -18.95 15.83 2.62
CA ARG A 172 -19.21 15.51 1.21
C ARG A 172 -17.96 15.38 0.37
N GLY A 173 -16.93 16.19 0.57
CA GLY A 173 -15.72 16.20 -0.25
C GLY A 173 -15.69 17.33 -1.26
N LEU A 174 -14.96 17.15 -2.36
CA LEU A 174 -14.81 18.19 -3.39
C LEU A 174 -15.94 18.15 -4.42
N ASP A 175 -16.53 19.31 -4.73
CA ASP A 175 -17.50 19.44 -5.82
C ASP A 175 -16.87 18.99 -7.16
N GLY A 176 -17.60 18.16 -7.91
CA GLY A 176 -17.12 17.56 -9.16
C GLY A 176 -16.31 16.27 -9.00
N ASP A 177 -16.00 15.83 -7.78
CA ASP A 177 -15.32 14.55 -7.56
C ASP A 177 -16.30 13.37 -7.41
N ARG A 178 -15.92 12.24 -7.99
CA ARG A 178 -16.61 10.94 -7.95
C ARG A 178 -16.99 10.52 -6.54
N TYR A 179 -16.15 10.75 -5.53
CA TYR A 179 -16.46 10.34 -4.16
C TYR A 179 -17.46 11.28 -3.50
N ALA A 180 -17.50 12.56 -3.88
CA ALA A 180 -18.55 13.49 -3.46
C ALA A 180 -19.93 13.17 -4.07
N ALA A 181 -19.94 12.46 -5.20
CA ALA A 181 -21.13 11.92 -5.85
C ALA A 181 -21.47 10.47 -5.43
N GLY A 182 -20.66 9.84 -4.56
CA GLY A 182 -20.83 8.42 -4.20
C GLY A 182 -20.57 7.43 -5.35
N ALA A 183 -19.91 7.89 -6.42
CA ALA A 183 -19.65 7.16 -7.66
C ALA A 183 -18.18 6.75 -7.84
N GLY A 184 -17.35 6.86 -6.80
CA GLY A 184 -15.97 6.36 -6.82
C GLY A 184 -15.89 4.83 -6.69
N THR A 185 -14.83 4.21 -7.19
CA THR A 185 -14.62 2.75 -7.19
C THR A 185 -14.83 2.11 -5.81
N PHE A 186 -14.38 2.78 -4.75
CA PHE A 186 -14.45 2.28 -3.38
C PHE A 186 -15.61 2.86 -2.56
N SER A 187 -16.55 3.55 -3.21
CA SER A 187 -17.68 4.16 -2.50
C SER A 187 -18.47 3.09 -1.74
N PRO A 188 -18.79 3.32 -0.45
CA PRO A 188 -19.58 2.36 0.31
C PRO A 188 -20.92 2.11 -0.37
N ARG A 189 -21.32 0.84 -0.47
CA ARG A 189 -22.67 0.44 -0.97
C ARG A 189 -23.81 0.78 0.02
N ALA A 190 -23.45 1.19 1.24
CA ALA A 190 -24.35 1.51 2.33
C ALA A 190 -24.07 2.94 2.84
N ALA A 191 -24.45 3.26 4.08
CA ALA A 191 -24.17 4.55 4.70
C ALA A 191 -22.70 5.00 4.51
N ARG A 192 -22.51 6.30 4.29
CA ARG A 192 -21.21 6.93 4.10
C ARG A 192 -20.28 6.56 5.26
N ARG A 193 -19.04 6.18 4.93
CA ARG A 193 -17.99 5.87 5.91
C ARG A 193 -16.98 7.01 5.98
N PRO A 194 -16.29 7.20 7.12
CA PRO A 194 -15.17 8.14 7.23
C PRO A 194 -14.02 7.80 6.26
N GLY A 195 -13.29 8.81 5.81
CA GLY A 195 -12.08 8.73 4.99
C GLY A 195 -12.34 8.66 3.48
N TYR A 196 -13.41 9.30 3.00
CA TYR A 196 -13.81 9.30 1.59
C TYR A 196 -13.99 10.70 0.99
N ASP A 197 -13.94 11.75 1.81
CA ASP A 197 -14.22 13.11 1.34
C ASP A 197 -13.04 13.69 0.55
N LEU A 198 -11.82 13.38 0.98
CA LEU A 198 -10.62 13.98 0.41
C LEU A 198 -9.45 12.99 0.40
N THR A 199 -8.65 13.04 -0.66
CA THR A 199 -7.41 12.26 -0.79
C THR A 199 -6.22 13.17 -1.09
N LEU A 200 -5.09 12.92 -0.43
CA LEU A 200 -3.89 13.74 -0.53
C LEU A 200 -2.66 12.88 -0.80
N ILE A 201 -1.63 13.43 -1.43
CA ILE A 201 -0.31 12.82 -1.61
C ILE A 201 0.78 13.88 -1.57
N ALA A 202 1.93 13.51 -1.02
CA ALA A 202 3.11 14.37 -0.96
C ALA A 202 3.88 14.33 -2.29
N ALA A 203 4.29 15.49 -2.80
CA ALA A 203 5.01 15.63 -4.05
C ALA A 203 6.40 14.98 -4.00
N GLU A 204 7.00 14.94 -2.81
CA GLU A 204 8.25 14.25 -2.51
C GLU A 204 8.19 12.76 -2.93
N VAL A 205 7.02 12.12 -2.79
CA VAL A 205 6.82 10.74 -3.25
C VAL A 205 6.96 10.64 -4.77
N LEU A 206 6.43 11.61 -5.52
CA LEU A 206 6.49 11.61 -6.98
C LEU A 206 7.90 11.96 -7.47
N ASP A 207 8.58 12.89 -6.78
CA ASP A 207 9.96 13.28 -7.06
C ASP A 207 10.89 12.07 -6.91
N GLU A 208 10.74 11.29 -5.83
CA GLU A 208 11.51 10.06 -5.62
C GLU A 208 11.20 8.96 -6.64
N LEU A 209 9.92 8.80 -7.02
CA LEU A 209 9.55 7.86 -8.08
C LEU A 209 10.20 8.23 -9.42
N ALA A 210 10.20 9.51 -9.77
CA ALA A 210 10.83 10.01 -10.98
C ALA A 210 12.35 9.79 -10.95
N ALA A 211 13.01 10.07 -9.82
CA ALA A 211 14.44 9.81 -9.62
C ALA A 211 14.79 8.31 -9.76
N GLY A 212 13.88 7.43 -9.35
CA GLY A 212 13.99 5.97 -9.51
C GLY A 212 13.56 5.43 -10.88
N GLY A 213 13.34 6.29 -11.88
CA GLY A 213 12.97 5.88 -13.25
C GLY A 213 11.51 5.49 -13.45
N ARG A 214 10.61 5.80 -12.50
CA ARG A 214 9.19 5.45 -12.51
C ARG A 214 8.30 6.69 -12.44
N ALA A 215 8.48 7.61 -13.38
CA ALA A 215 7.76 8.89 -13.37
C ALA A 215 6.23 8.69 -13.37
N LEU A 216 5.58 9.16 -12.30
CA LEU A 216 4.12 9.18 -12.15
C LEU A 216 3.68 10.63 -11.96
N GLY A 217 2.95 11.17 -12.94
CA GLY A 217 2.39 12.52 -12.81
C GLY A 217 1.31 12.59 -11.72
N PHE A 218 1.04 13.79 -11.19
CA PHE A 218 0.04 13.99 -10.13
C PHE A 218 -1.34 13.40 -10.46
N ALA A 219 -1.86 13.66 -11.66
CA ALA A 219 -3.11 13.07 -12.14
C ALA A 219 -3.11 11.53 -12.10
N GLY A 220 -1.95 10.90 -12.35
CA GLY A 220 -1.75 9.45 -12.29
C GLY A 220 -1.88 8.87 -10.87
N THR A 221 -1.69 9.67 -9.83
CA THR A 221 -1.90 9.23 -8.43
C THR A 221 -3.38 9.03 -8.09
N ARG A 222 -4.27 9.62 -8.90
CA ARG A 222 -5.73 9.69 -8.68
C ARG A 222 -6.13 10.29 -7.33
N ARG A 223 -5.28 11.14 -6.75
CA ARG A 223 -5.51 11.87 -5.49
C ARG A 223 -6.01 13.28 -5.77
N ASN A 224 -6.69 13.88 -4.80
CA ASN A 224 -7.31 15.19 -4.99
C ASN A 224 -6.37 16.36 -4.73
N VAL A 225 -5.41 16.21 -3.82
CA VAL A 225 -4.50 17.28 -3.40
C VAL A 225 -3.06 16.77 -3.46
N LEU A 226 -2.22 17.49 -4.19
CA LEU A 226 -0.76 17.35 -4.12
C LEU A 226 -0.26 18.36 -3.08
N THR A 227 0.53 17.90 -2.12
CA THR A 227 1.12 18.75 -1.08
C THR A 227 2.63 18.73 -1.14
N ARG A 228 3.29 19.79 -0.66
CA ARG A 228 4.75 19.86 -0.52
C ARG A 228 5.15 20.35 0.87
N GLY A 229 6.29 19.85 1.36
CA GLY A 229 6.92 20.26 2.61
C GLY A 229 6.30 19.66 3.87
N ILE A 230 5.35 18.74 3.74
CA ILE A 230 4.60 18.15 4.86
C ILE A 230 4.56 16.63 4.78
N ASP A 231 4.83 15.97 5.92
CA ASP A 231 4.51 14.56 6.10
C ASP A 231 2.99 14.40 6.29
N ILE A 232 2.27 14.25 5.18
CA ILE A 232 0.81 14.12 5.20
C ILE A 232 0.36 12.81 5.87
N ASN A 233 1.21 11.78 5.91
CA ASN A 233 0.87 10.49 6.51
C ASN A 233 0.87 10.58 8.04
N ALA A 234 1.70 11.44 8.62
CA ALA A 234 1.69 11.74 10.06
C ALA A 234 0.41 12.44 10.55
N LEU A 235 -0.47 12.89 9.64
CA LEU A 235 -1.78 13.47 9.98
C LEU A 235 -2.89 12.42 10.19
N VAL A 236 -2.60 11.12 10.09
CA VAL A 236 -3.57 10.07 10.44
C VAL A 236 -4.03 10.24 11.89
N GLY A 237 -5.35 10.34 12.10
CA GLY A 237 -5.97 10.57 13.39
C GLY A 237 -5.86 12.01 13.91
N ARG A 238 -5.41 12.96 13.09
CA ARG A 238 -5.23 14.38 13.47
C ARG A 238 -6.09 15.31 12.64
N ARG A 239 -6.40 16.47 13.21
CA ARG A 239 -7.02 17.57 12.47
C ARG A 239 -5.95 18.46 11.85
N PHE A 240 -6.29 19.02 10.70
CA PHE A 240 -5.41 19.92 9.98
C PHE A 240 -6.25 20.88 9.13
N ARG A 241 -5.67 22.03 8.77
CA ARG A 241 -6.29 22.97 7.84
C ARG A 241 -5.60 22.91 6.49
N ILE A 242 -6.39 23.05 5.42
CA ILE A 242 -5.92 23.33 4.06
C ILE A 242 -6.53 24.66 3.64
N GLY A 243 -5.75 25.74 3.71
CA GLY A 243 -6.28 27.10 3.67
C GLY A 243 -7.36 27.28 4.75
N ASP A 244 -8.60 27.53 4.31
CA ASP A 244 -9.73 27.78 5.22
C ASP A 244 -10.52 26.52 5.61
N VAL A 245 -10.22 25.38 4.99
CA VAL A 245 -10.97 24.13 5.17
C VAL A 245 -10.36 23.32 6.31
N LEU A 246 -11.14 23.00 7.32
CA LEU A 246 -10.76 22.07 8.38
C LEU A 246 -11.00 20.62 7.92
N CYS A 247 -9.99 19.78 8.09
CA CYS A 247 -10.00 18.37 7.71
C CYS A 247 -9.60 17.49 8.90
N GLU A 248 -9.94 16.21 8.83
CA GLU A 248 -9.47 15.18 9.77
C GLU A 248 -8.85 14.03 8.99
N GLY A 249 -7.57 13.75 9.24
CA GLY A 249 -6.87 12.61 8.65
C GLY A 249 -7.40 11.31 9.25
N ARG A 250 -7.73 10.34 8.39
CA ARG A 250 -8.38 9.09 8.82
C ARG A 250 -7.47 7.89 8.74
N ARG A 251 -6.83 7.69 7.59
CA ARG A 251 -6.00 6.51 7.32
C ARG A 251 -5.11 6.75 6.11
N LEU A 252 -4.08 5.93 5.97
CA LEU A 252 -3.27 5.90 4.78
C LEU A 252 -4.11 5.51 3.56
N CYS A 253 -3.78 6.12 2.43
CA CYS A 253 -4.37 5.83 1.12
C CYS A 253 -3.50 4.77 0.42
N GLU A 254 -3.41 3.61 1.05
CA GLU A 254 -2.56 2.49 0.60
C GLU A 254 -2.87 2.10 -0.85
N PRO A 255 -1.82 1.82 -1.65
CA PRO A 255 -1.99 1.40 -3.03
C PRO A 255 -2.65 0.01 -3.09
N CYS A 256 -3.33 -0.25 -4.19
CA CYS A 256 -3.96 -1.55 -4.47
C CYS A 256 -3.81 -1.88 -5.95
N VAL A 257 -4.11 -3.13 -6.33
CA VAL A 257 -3.98 -3.60 -7.71
C VAL A 257 -4.80 -2.77 -8.70
N HIS A 258 -5.96 -2.26 -8.29
CA HIS A 258 -6.76 -1.39 -9.14
C HIS A 258 -6.04 -0.09 -9.52
N LEU A 259 -5.24 0.48 -8.61
CA LEU A 259 -4.43 1.67 -8.90
C LEU A 259 -3.32 1.34 -9.91
N ASP A 260 -2.62 0.23 -9.71
CA ASP A 260 -1.55 -0.24 -10.62
C ASP A 260 -2.08 -0.45 -12.05
N ARG A 261 -3.26 -1.06 -12.19
CA ARG A 261 -3.91 -1.24 -13.50
C ARG A 261 -4.23 0.06 -14.23
N ILE A 262 -4.62 1.12 -13.51
CA ILE A 262 -5.03 2.39 -14.12
C ILE A 262 -3.83 3.30 -14.39
N SER A 263 -2.84 3.29 -13.51
CA SER A 263 -1.73 4.25 -13.54
C SER A 263 -0.46 3.70 -14.21
N GLY A 264 -0.42 2.40 -14.51
CA GLY A 264 0.70 1.71 -15.14
C GLY A 264 1.34 0.69 -14.20
N PRO A 265 1.91 -0.41 -14.74
CA PRO A 265 2.44 -1.50 -13.93
C PRO A 265 3.64 -1.04 -13.07
N GLY A 266 3.70 -1.54 -11.85
CA GLY A 266 4.88 -1.40 -10.98
C GLY A 266 4.90 -0.14 -10.10
N ILE A 267 3.77 0.56 -9.97
CA ILE A 267 3.60 1.68 -9.04
C ILE A 267 3.15 1.22 -7.65
N LEU A 268 2.58 0.01 -7.54
CA LEU A 268 2.00 -0.46 -6.28
C LEU A 268 3.06 -0.52 -5.18
N ARG A 269 4.18 -1.23 -5.39
CA ARG A 269 5.23 -1.43 -4.38
C ARG A 269 5.88 -0.12 -3.91
N PRO A 270 6.31 0.79 -4.80
CA PRO A 270 6.90 2.08 -4.38
C PRO A 270 5.97 2.98 -3.56
N LEU A 271 4.66 2.80 -3.68
CA LEU A 271 3.66 3.60 -2.95
C LEU A 271 3.24 2.98 -1.62
N ILE A 272 3.74 1.80 -1.23
CA ILE A 272 3.34 1.16 0.02
C ILE A 272 3.75 2.03 1.20
N HIS A 273 2.79 2.32 2.09
CA HIS A 273 2.89 3.27 3.20
C HIS A 273 3.19 4.72 2.78
N ARG A 274 3.14 5.01 1.48
CA ARG A 274 3.48 6.31 0.87
C ARG A 274 2.42 6.79 -0.13
N GLY A 275 1.32 6.05 -0.28
CA GLY A 275 0.20 6.37 -1.18
C GLY A 275 -0.64 7.58 -0.75
N GLY A 276 -0.28 8.21 0.37
CA GLY A 276 -0.83 9.45 0.87
C GLY A 276 -1.91 9.28 1.93
N LEU A 277 -2.75 10.30 2.13
CA LEU A 277 -3.74 10.37 3.21
C LEU A 277 -5.18 10.34 2.66
N ARG A 278 -6.06 9.63 3.36
CA ARG A 278 -7.52 9.79 3.26
C ARG A 278 -8.01 10.63 4.43
N ALA A 279 -8.82 11.64 4.14
CA ALA A 279 -9.33 12.59 5.12
C ALA A 279 -10.83 12.85 4.94
N ASP A 280 -11.45 13.35 6.02
CA ASP A 280 -12.80 13.92 5.99
C ASP A 280 -12.73 15.44 5.96
N VAL A 281 -13.69 16.05 5.26
CA VAL A 281 -13.85 17.50 5.21
C VAL A 281 -14.84 17.90 6.31
N LEU A 282 -14.40 18.70 7.28
CA LEU A 282 -15.22 19.08 8.43
C LEU A 282 -15.95 20.41 8.24
N THR A 283 -15.45 21.29 7.37
CA THR A 283 -16.05 22.60 7.09
C THR A 283 -16.11 22.88 5.59
N ASP A 284 -17.11 23.64 5.16
CA ASP A 284 -17.16 24.18 3.80
C ASP A 284 -16.03 25.18 3.57
N GLY A 285 -15.55 25.26 2.32
CA GLY A 285 -14.56 26.28 1.94
C GLY A 285 -13.93 26.03 0.58
N LYS A 286 -12.97 26.88 0.20
CA LYS A 286 -12.23 26.77 -1.06
C LYS A 286 -10.79 26.41 -0.78
N ILE A 287 -10.28 25.42 -1.50
CA ILE A 287 -8.86 25.05 -1.53
C ILE A 287 -8.28 25.60 -2.83
N ARG A 288 -7.08 26.19 -2.76
CA ARG A 288 -6.36 26.73 -3.91
C ARG A 288 -4.94 26.19 -3.94
N SER A 289 -4.33 26.17 -5.12
CA SER A 289 -2.87 26.02 -5.19
C SER A 289 -2.18 27.14 -4.39
N GLY A 290 -1.08 26.81 -3.74
CA GLY A 290 -0.34 27.67 -2.81
C GLY A 290 -0.95 27.82 -1.42
N ALA A 291 -2.15 27.27 -1.16
CA ALA A 291 -2.77 27.35 0.17
C ALA A 291 -1.93 26.60 1.23
N PRO A 292 -1.81 27.13 2.46
CA PRO A 292 -1.06 26.46 3.52
C PRO A 292 -1.78 25.20 4.00
N VAL A 293 -0.99 24.19 4.36
CA VAL A 293 -1.44 22.98 5.05
C VAL A 293 -0.82 22.98 6.44
N LEU A 294 -1.63 22.95 7.50
CA LEU A 294 -1.16 23.13 8.89
C LEU A 294 -1.86 22.13 9.82
N SER A 295 -1.11 21.43 10.69
CA SER A 295 -1.71 20.71 11.81
C SER A 295 -2.39 21.67 12.80
N VAL A 296 -3.47 21.22 13.43
CA VAL A 296 -4.25 21.98 14.43
C VAL A 296 -4.14 21.33 15.80
#